data_AF-A0A432Q3T6-F1
#
_entry.id   AF-A0A432Q3T6-F1
#
_cell.length_a   1.000
_cell.length_b   1.000
_cell.length_c   1.000
_cell.angle_alpha   90.00
_cell.angle_beta   90.00
_cell.angle_gamma   90.00
#
_symmetry.space_group_name_H-M   'P 1'
#
loop_
_entity.id
_entity.type
_entity.pdbx_description
1 polymer ?
#
loop_
_entity_poly.entity_id
_entity_poly.type
_entity_poly.pdbx_seq_one_letter_code
_entity_poly.pdbx_strand_id
1 'polypeptide(L)'
;MPTEIERKFLVTGDDWRELAQAVSYRQGYLLADKERTVRVRTVGDTGYITIKGQSNGISRLEYEYKIPVTEAEEMLQQLCQKPLIEKNRTTIPYKGFHWEVDEFFGENKGLIIAEIELATENQPFDKPDWIG
;
A
#
# COMPACT_ATOMS: atom_id res chain seq x y z
N MET A 1 -19.38 3.79 6.59
CA MET A 1 -18.24 2.99 6.08
C MET A 1 -17.22 2.90 7.21
N PRO A 2 -16.59 1.74 7.45
CA PRO A 2 -15.57 1.63 8.49
C PRO A 2 -14.40 2.55 8.16
N THR A 3 -13.88 3.23 9.19
CA THR A 3 -12.65 4.02 9.09
C THR A 3 -11.48 3.06 9.25
N GLU A 4 -10.58 2.99 8.27
CA GLU A 4 -9.32 2.26 8.39
C GLU A 4 -8.40 3.00 9.38
N ILE A 5 -7.85 2.28 10.36
CA ILE A 5 -6.93 2.83 11.36
C ILE A 5 -5.61 2.06 11.22
N GLU A 6 -4.56 2.76 10.81
CA GLU A 6 -3.24 2.19 10.59
C GLU A 6 -2.17 2.85 11.46
N ARG A 7 -1.14 2.09 11.84
CA ARG A 7 0.08 2.63 12.45
C ARG A 7 1.30 2.20 11.65
N LYS A 8 2.26 3.11 11.47
CA LYS A 8 3.47 2.90 10.67
C LYS A 8 4.72 2.94 11.52
N PHE A 9 5.69 2.11 11.17
CA PHE A 9 6.97 1.96 11.86
C PHE A 9 8.11 1.84 10.86
N LEU A 10 9.30 2.25 11.30
CA LEU A 10 10.53 1.86 10.61
C LEU A 10 10.84 0.40 10.95
N VAL A 11 11.49 -0.28 10.01
CA VAL A 11 11.90 -1.68 10.14
C VAL A 11 13.37 -1.77 10.48
N THR A 12 13.72 -2.69 11.37
CA THR A 12 15.08 -3.00 11.79
C THR A 12 15.45 -4.41 11.32
N GLY A 13 16.64 -4.54 10.74
CA GLY A 13 17.12 -5.82 10.21
C GLY A 13 16.35 -6.31 8.97
N ASP A 14 16.69 -7.52 8.55
CA ASP A 14 16.26 -8.09 7.27
C ASP A 14 15.50 -9.43 7.41
N ASP A 15 15.45 -10.00 8.62
CA ASP A 15 14.87 -11.32 8.93
C ASP A 15 13.40 -11.44 8.52
N TRP A 16 12.67 -10.32 8.48
CA TRP A 16 11.28 -10.27 8.07
C TRP A 16 11.04 -10.75 6.63
N ARG A 17 12.05 -10.68 5.75
CA ARG A 17 11.94 -11.10 4.33
C ARG A 17 11.71 -12.60 4.18
N GLU A 18 12.09 -13.40 5.17
CA GLU A 18 11.92 -14.86 5.15
C GLU A 18 10.60 -15.31 5.78
N LEU A 19 9.87 -14.40 6.44
CA LEU A 19 8.68 -14.75 7.23
C LEU A 19 7.42 -14.97 6.39
N ALA A 20 7.37 -14.41 5.17
CA ALA A 20 6.29 -14.64 4.22
C ALA A 20 6.72 -14.31 2.79
N GLN A 21 5.92 -14.73 1.81
CA GLN A 21 6.16 -14.39 0.41
C GLN A 21 5.83 -12.91 0.15
N ALA A 22 6.76 -12.20 -0.48
CA ALA A 22 6.55 -10.85 -0.95
C ALA A 22 5.67 -10.84 -2.21
N VAL A 23 4.77 -9.86 -2.29
CA VAL A 23 3.95 -9.55 -3.45
C VAL A 23 4.40 -8.23 -4.04
N SER A 24 4.56 -8.17 -5.37
CA SER A 24 4.95 -6.94 -6.07
C SER A 24 3.76 -5.98 -6.19
N TYR A 25 4.01 -4.71 -5.90
CA TYR A 25 3.06 -3.62 -6.04
C TYR A 25 3.68 -2.51 -6.89
N ARG A 26 2.92 -2.06 -7.87
CA ARG A 26 3.28 -0.86 -8.64
C ARG A 26 2.05 0.03 -8.74
N GLN A 27 2.20 1.32 -8.50
CA GLN A 27 1.09 2.26 -8.61
C GLN A 27 1.53 3.59 -9.21
N GLY A 28 0.56 4.27 -9.79
CA GLY A 28 0.69 5.58 -10.40
C GLY A 28 -0.64 6.30 -10.42
N TYR A 29 -0.60 7.59 -10.71
CA TYR A 29 -1.78 8.44 -10.74
C TYR A 29 -2.04 8.92 -12.16
N LEU A 30 -3.23 8.65 -12.69
CA LEU A 30 -3.73 9.30 -13.90
C LEU A 30 -4.12 10.75 -13.60
N LEU A 31 -4.65 10.98 -12.40
CA LEU A 31 -4.98 12.28 -11.86
C LEU A 31 -4.71 12.29 -10.36
N ALA A 32 -4.08 13.34 -9.88
CA ALA A 32 -3.87 13.59 -8.46
C ALA A 32 -4.00 15.09 -8.20
N ASP A 33 -5.22 15.54 -7.89
CA ASP A 33 -5.48 16.89 -7.44
C ASP A 33 -6.22 16.90 -6.08
N LYS A 34 -6.52 18.09 -5.58
CA LYS A 34 -7.15 18.26 -4.25
C LYS A 34 -8.59 17.72 -4.19
N GLU A 35 -9.31 17.77 -5.30
CA GLU A 35 -10.71 17.36 -5.36
C GLU A 35 -10.86 15.88 -5.69
N ARG A 36 -9.92 15.30 -6.46
CA ARG A 36 -10.06 14.00 -7.09
C ARG A 36 -8.71 13.32 -7.27
N THR A 37 -8.73 12.00 -7.12
CA THR A 37 -7.56 11.17 -7.41
C THR A 37 -8.01 9.94 -8.19
N VAL A 38 -7.33 9.66 -9.30
CA VAL A 38 -7.49 8.42 -10.07
C VAL A 38 -6.17 7.69 -10.04
N ARG A 39 -6.13 6.58 -9.29
CA ARG A 39 -4.94 5.76 -9.09
C ARG A 39 -5.09 4.45 -9.86
N VAL A 40 -4.06 4.09 -10.61
CA VAL A 40 -3.90 2.75 -11.17
C VAL A 40 -2.89 2.02 -10.31
N ARG A 41 -3.16 0.75 -9.98
CA ARG A 41 -2.19 -0.12 -9.30
C ARG A 41 -2.21 -1.54 -9.84
N THR A 42 -1.08 -2.22 -9.72
CA THR A 42 -0.95 -3.68 -9.83
C THR A 42 -0.58 -4.24 -8.46
N VAL A 43 -1.11 -5.43 -8.18
CA VAL A 43 -0.86 -6.23 -6.97
C VAL A 43 -0.64 -7.65 -7.43
N GLY A 44 0.63 -8.09 -7.49
CA GLY A 44 1.01 -9.29 -8.21
C GLY A 44 0.40 -9.27 -9.62
N ASP A 45 -0.38 -10.30 -9.95
CA ASP A 45 -1.00 -10.47 -11.26
C ASP A 45 -2.40 -9.85 -11.38
N THR A 46 -2.77 -8.91 -10.49
CA THR A 46 -4.09 -8.25 -10.52
C THR A 46 -3.96 -6.74 -10.67
N GLY A 47 -4.69 -6.17 -11.64
CA GLY A 47 -4.79 -4.72 -11.86
C GLY A 47 -6.00 -4.11 -11.17
N TYR A 48 -5.88 -2.85 -10.76
CA TYR A 48 -6.96 -2.06 -10.18
C TYR A 48 -6.92 -0.61 -10.67
N ILE A 49 -8.11 -0.03 -10.81
CA ILE A 49 -8.30 1.42 -10.89
C ILE A 49 -9.16 1.88 -9.72
N THR A 50 -8.68 2.89 -9.00
CA THR A 50 -9.36 3.46 -7.84
C THR A 50 -9.63 4.94 -8.12
N ILE A 51 -10.88 5.36 -7.97
CA ILE A 51 -11.31 6.76 -8.05
C ILE A 51 -11.67 7.22 -6.65
N LYS A 52 -11.02 8.28 -6.19
CA LYS A 52 -11.23 8.87 -4.87
C LYS A 52 -11.68 10.31 -5.01
N GLY A 53 -12.73 10.68 -4.30
CA GLY A 53 -13.18 12.07 -4.19
C GLY A 53 -12.44 12.83 -3.09
N GLN A 54 -12.81 14.10 -2.93
CA GLN A 54 -12.27 14.98 -1.90
C GLN A 54 -12.52 14.39 -0.50
N SER A 55 -11.53 14.56 0.38
CA SER A 55 -11.68 14.18 1.78
C SER A 55 -12.55 15.19 2.53
N ASN A 56 -13.55 14.69 3.26
CA ASN A 56 -14.41 15.43 4.18
C ASN A 56 -14.16 14.87 5.59
N GLY A 57 -13.26 15.52 6.33
CA GLY A 57 -12.76 14.99 7.61
C GLY A 57 -11.99 13.69 7.40
N ILE A 58 -12.43 12.62 8.06
CA ILE A 58 -11.84 11.28 7.99
C ILE A 58 -12.49 10.37 6.94
N SER A 59 -13.34 10.92 6.06
CA SER A 59 -14.12 10.15 5.08
C SER A 59 -13.98 10.72 3.67
N ARG A 60 -14.10 9.86 2.65
CA ARG A 60 -14.18 10.25 1.24
C ARG A 60 -14.98 9.23 0.43
N LEU A 61 -15.52 9.66 -0.71
CA LEU A 61 -16.05 8.72 -1.70
C LEU A 61 -14.90 7.97 -2.36
N GLU A 62 -15.04 6.65 -2.48
CA GLU A 62 -14.04 5.78 -3.08
C GLU A 62 -14.72 4.67 -3.88
N TYR A 63 -14.27 4.49 -5.11
CA TYR A 63 -14.72 3.43 -6.01
C TYR A 63 -13.49 2.68 -6.50
N GLU A 64 -13.52 1.35 -6.42
CA GLU A 64 -12.43 0.50 -6.86
C GLU A 64 -12.95 -0.57 -7.81
N TYR A 65 -12.25 -0.73 -8.94
CA TYR A 65 -12.57 -1.71 -9.95
C TYR A 65 -11.34 -2.56 -10.26
N LYS A 66 -11.54 -3.87 -10.34
CA LYS A 66 -10.53 -4.79 -10.90
C LYS A 66 -10.48 -4.61 -12.41
N ILE A 67 -9.27 -4.58 -12.95
CA ILE A 67 -8.99 -4.53 -14.40
C ILE A 67 -7.92 -5.57 -14.73
N PRO A 68 -7.81 -6.01 -16.01
CA PRO A 68 -6.72 -6.88 -16.43
C PRO A 68 -5.35 -6.28 -16.08
N VAL A 69 -4.43 -7.10 -15.56
CA VAL A 69 -3.10 -6.64 -15.13
C VAL A 69 -2.31 -6.01 -16.28
N THR A 70 -2.42 -6.57 -17.49
CA THR A 70 -1.76 -6.06 -18.69
C THR A 70 -2.23 -4.65 -19.05
N GLU A 71 -3.52 -4.35 -18.89
CA GLU A 71 -4.06 -3.01 -19.11
C GLU A 71 -3.59 -2.04 -18.02
N ALA A 72 -3.55 -2.49 -16.76
CA ALA A 72 -3.02 -1.68 -15.67
C ALA A 72 -1.54 -1.34 -15.89
N GLU A 73 -0.72 -2.30 -16.32
CA GLU A 73 0.69 -2.10 -16.63
C GLU A 73 0.91 -1.10 -17.78
N GLU A 74 0.11 -1.20 -18.85
CA GLU A 74 0.14 -0.26 -19.97
C GLU A 74 -0.20 1.16 -19.50
N MET A 75 -1.28 1.33 -18.72
CA MET A 75 -1.67 2.63 -18.15
C MET A 75 -0.58 3.19 -17.21
N LEU A 76 0.01 2.34 -16.36
CA LEU A 76 1.12 2.73 -15.48
C LEU A 76 2.32 3.22 -16.29
N GLN A 77 2.64 2.55 -17.40
CA GLN A 77 3.78 2.89 -18.23
C GLN A 77 3.56 4.18 -19.01
N GLN A 78 2.41 4.29 -19.69
CA GLN A 78 2.17 5.30 -20.72
C GLN A 78 1.41 6.54 -20.23
N LEU A 79 0.50 6.39 -19.27
CA LEU A 79 -0.49 7.42 -18.92
C LEU A 79 -0.32 8.00 -17.52
N CYS A 80 0.20 7.21 -16.57
CA CYS A 80 0.37 7.67 -15.20
C CYS A 80 1.51 8.69 -15.08
N GLN A 81 1.28 9.67 -14.21
CA GLN A 81 2.28 10.61 -13.74
C GLN A 81 3.49 9.86 -13.16
N LYS A 82 4.68 10.43 -13.36
CA LYS A 82 5.96 9.88 -12.89
C LYS A 82 6.51 10.71 -11.72
N PRO A 83 7.33 10.11 -10.83
CA PRO A 83 7.71 8.69 -10.80
C PRO A 83 6.56 7.78 -10.37
N LEU A 84 6.65 6.49 -10.73
CA LEU A 84 5.76 5.47 -10.17
C LEU A 84 6.21 5.13 -8.74
N ILE A 85 5.28 4.62 -7.93
CA ILE A 85 5.59 4.05 -6.63
C ILE A 85 5.64 2.53 -6.81
N GLU A 86 6.80 1.95 -6.54
CA GLU A 86 7.08 0.53 -6.73
C GLU A 86 7.58 -0.03 -5.39
N LYS A 87 6.99 -1.14 -4.94
CA LYS A 87 7.32 -1.78 -3.67
C LYS A 87 7.03 -3.27 -3.70
N ASN A 88 7.71 -4.02 -2.84
CA ASN A 88 7.32 -5.38 -2.49
C ASN A 88 6.69 -5.34 -1.10
N ARG A 89 5.48 -5.89 -0.98
CA ARG A 89 4.78 -6.01 0.29
C ARG A 89 4.84 -7.44 0.80
N THR A 90 5.30 -7.62 2.02
CA THR A 90 5.29 -8.90 2.73
C THR A 90 4.29 -8.82 3.87
N THR A 91 3.23 -9.63 3.81
CA THR A 91 2.19 -9.67 4.84
C THR A 91 2.49 -10.79 5.83
N ILE A 92 2.86 -10.42 7.05
CA ILE A 92 3.37 -11.32 8.10
C ILE A 92 2.32 -11.45 9.21
N PRO A 93 1.76 -12.65 9.45
CA PRO A 93 0.89 -12.88 10.60
C PRO A 93 1.73 -12.91 11.88
N TYR A 94 1.36 -12.10 12.87
CA TYR A 94 2.02 -12.07 14.18
C TYR A 94 1.01 -11.80 15.28
N LYS A 95 0.90 -12.75 16.21
CA LYS A 95 0.05 -12.66 17.43
C LYS A 95 -1.37 -12.13 17.17
N GLY A 96 -2.03 -12.64 16.13
CA GLY A 96 -3.41 -12.29 15.79
C GLY A 96 -3.57 -11.03 14.94
N PHE A 97 -2.47 -10.39 14.55
CA PHE A 97 -2.46 -9.25 13.63
C PHE A 97 -1.76 -9.62 12.32
N HIS A 98 -2.03 -8.83 11.28
CA HIS A 98 -1.28 -8.86 10.03
C HIS A 98 -0.44 -7.60 9.96
N TRP A 99 0.87 -7.78 9.84
CA TRP A 99 1.80 -6.70 9.57
C TRP A 99 2.13 -6.68 8.09
N GLU A 100 2.11 -5.51 7.48
CA GLU A 100 2.49 -5.31 6.10
C GLU A 100 3.84 -4.60 6.05
N VAL A 101 4.89 -5.29 5.61
CA VAL A 101 6.21 -4.70 5.41
C VAL A 101 6.39 -4.34 3.94
N ASP A 102 6.56 -3.06 3.68
CA ASP A 102 6.78 -2.48 2.36
C ASP A 102 8.26 -2.13 2.17
N GLU A 103 8.92 -2.83 1.25
CA GLU A 103 10.25 -2.47 0.75
C GLU A 103 10.09 -1.73 -0.58
N PHE A 104 10.50 -0.46 -0.61
CA PHE A 104 10.31 0.41 -1.75
C PHE A 104 11.49 0.36 -2.73
N PHE A 105 11.18 0.57 -4.01
CA PHE A 105 12.12 0.61 -5.13
C PHE A 105 11.99 1.91 -5.93
N GLY A 106 12.77 2.01 -7.02
CA GLY A 106 12.82 3.21 -7.85
C GLY A 106 13.35 4.41 -7.07
N GLU A 107 12.67 5.55 -7.18
CA GLU A 107 13.02 6.79 -6.47
C GLU A 107 12.97 6.65 -4.95
N ASN A 108 12.20 5.69 -4.43
CA ASN A 108 12.06 5.45 -2.99
C ASN A 108 12.95 4.30 -2.49
N LYS A 109 13.94 3.86 -3.30
CA LYS A 109 14.82 2.75 -2.95
C LYS A 109 15.52 2.98 -1.61
N GLY A 110 15.47 1.98 -0.74
CA GLY A 110 16.07 1.99 0.59
C GLY A 110 15.11 2.39 1.72
N LEU A 111 13.90 2.83 1.39
CA LEU A 111 12.83 3.00 2.37
C LEU A 111 12.16 1.65 2.64
N ILE A 112 12.06 1.28 3.91
CA ILE A 112 11.33 0.11 4.38
C ILE A 112 10.42 0.55 5.53
N ILE A 113 9.12 0.30 5.38
CA ILE A 113 8.09 0.68 6.36
C ILE A 113 7.26 -0.55 6.70
N ALA A 114 6.91 -0.70 7.97
CA ALA A 114 5.93 -1.67 8.42
C ALA A 114 4.64 -0.99 8.86
N GLU A 115 3.50 -1.56 8.46
CA GLU A 115 2.16 -1.07 8.78
C GLU A 115 1.37 -2.17 9.49
N ILE A 116 0.50 -1.78 10.43
CA ILE A 116 -0.46 -2.66 11.09
C ILE A 116 -1.84 -1.98 11.07
N GLU A 117 -2.86 -2.74 10.66
CA GLU A 117 -4.25 -2.32 10.72
C GLU A 117 -4.88 -2.65 12.09
N LEU A 118 -5.62 -1.70 12.65
CA LEU A 118 -6.26 -1.77 13.95
C LEU A 118 -7.75 -1.47 13.83
N ALA A 119 -8.56 -2.07 14.70
CA ALA A 119 -9.99 -1.79 14.80
C ALA A 119 -10.27 -0.46 15.52
N THR A 120 -9.36 -0.01 16.39
CA THR A 120 -9.48 1.27 17.12
C THR A 120 -8.10 1.91 17.31
N GLU A 121 -8.04 3.23 17.46
CA GLU A 121 -6.78 3.97 17.65
C GLU A 121 -5.99 3.50 18.88
N ASN A 122 -6.67 3.02 19.92
CA ASN A 122 -6.07 2.61 21.20
C ASN A 122 -5.98 1.09 21.36
N GLN A 123 -6.17 0.32 20.29
CA GLN A 123 -6.06 -1.13 20.36
C GLN A 123 -4.63 -1.52 20.74
N PRO A 124 -4.42 -2.31 21.81
CA PRO A 124 -3.10 -2.82 22.16
C PRO A 124 -2.66 -3.88 21.14
N PHE A 125 -1.39 -3.89 20.80
CA PHE A 125 -0.75 -4.90 19.95
C PHE A 125 0.71 -5.07 20.37
N ASP A 126 1.25 -6.27 20.10
CA ASP A 126 2.65 -6.58 20.32
C ASP A 126 3.47 -6.23 19.08
N LYS A 127 4.67 -5.68 19.30
CA LYS A 127 5.65 -5.45 18.24
C LYS A 127 6.51 -6.70 18.03
N PRO A 128 6.72 -7.15 16.78
CA PRO A 128 7.82 -8.04 16.42
C PRO A 128 9.20 -7.40 16.66
N ASP A 129 10.24 -8.23 16.77
CA ASP A 129 11.62 -7.77 17.05
C ASP A 129 12.24 -6.92 15.92
N TRP A 130 11.70 -7.03 14.70
CA TRP A 130 12.12 -6.26 13.52
C TRP A 130 11.38 -4.91 13.38
N ILE A 131 10.56 -4.53 14.37
CA ILE A 131 9.93 -3.20 14.43
C ILE A 131 10.74 -2.25 15.32
N GLY A 132 11.06 -1.06 14.79
CA GLY A 132 11.73 0.03 15.51
C GLY A 132 10.86 0.88 16.44
#